data_AF-A0A959T7F5-F1
#
_entry.id   AF-A0A959T7F5-F1
#
_cell.length_a   1.000
_cell.length_b   1.000
_cell.length_c   1.000
_cell.angle_alpha   90.00
_cell.angle_beta   90.00
_cell.angle_gamma   90.00
#
_symmetry.space_group_name_H-M   'P 1'
#
loop_
_entity.id
_entity.type
_entity.pdbx_description
1 polymer ?
#
loop_
_entity_poly.entity_id
_entity_poly.type
_entity_poly.pdbx_seq_one_letter_code
_entity_poly.pdbx_strand_id
1 'polypeptide(L)' 'DFIEGNTDVLVATTIVENGLDIPNANTIIINEAQNFGLSDLHQLRGRVGRSNRKAFCYLLCPSMHLLAPDA' A
#
# COMPACT_ATOMS: atom_id res chain seq x y z
N ASP A 1 -17.01 -5.04 -7.24
CA ASP A 1 -15.97 -6.00 -7.68
C ASP A 1 -14.94 -6.36 -6.60
N PHE A 2 -13.88 -5.55 -6.37
CA PHE A 2 -12.81 -5.94 -5.43
C PHE A 2 -13.28 -6.06 -3.96
N ILE A 3 -14.01 -5.07 -3.45
CA ILE A 3 -14.56 -5.09 -2.07
C ILE A 3 -15.53 -6.26 -1.88
N GLU A 4 -16.29 -6.57 -2.92
CA GLU A 4 -17.27 -7.67 -2.96
C GLU A 4 -16.61 -9.05 -3.10
N GLY A 5 -15.29 -9.11 -3.32
CA GLY A 5 -14.54 -10.37 -3.48
C GLY A 5 -14.62 -10.98 -4.87
N ASN A 6 -15.17 -10.28 -5.87
CA ASN A 6 -15.22 -10.74 -7.25
C ASN A 6 -13.87 -10.61 -7.98
N THR A 7 -12.89 -9.96 -7.34
CA THR A 7 -11.55 -9.73 -7.89
C THR A 7 -10.52 -9.87 -6.78
N ASP A 8 -9.42 -10.56 -7.05
CA ASP A 8 -8.36 -10.84 -6.06
C ASP A 8 -7.26 -9.77 -6.01
N VAL A 9 -7.10 -8.98 -7.08
CA VAL A 9 -6.04 -7.97 -7.20
C VAL A 9 -6.61 -6.65 -7.71
N LEU A 10 -6.38 -5.58 -6.96
CA LEU A 10 -6.66 -4.21 -7.35
C LEU A 10 -5.35 -3.48 -7.66
N VAL A 11 -5.22 -2.99 -8.90
CA VAL A 11 -4.11 -2.11 -9.31
C VAL A 11 -4.64 -0.69 -9.41
N ALA A 12 -4.05 0.24 -8.65
CA ALA A 12 -4.48 1.63 -8.58
C ALA A 12 -3.30 2.59 -8.45
N THR A 13 -3.52 3.86 -8.79
CA THR A 13 -2.62 4.96 -8.43
C THR A 13 -3.02 5.51 -7.07
N THR A 14 -2.13 6.29 -6.44
CA THR A 14 -2.34 6.80 -5.07
C THR A 14 -3.62 7.62 -4.87
N ILE A 15 -4.18 8.16 -5.94
CA ILE A 15 -5.34 9.09 -5.91
C ILE A 15 -6.68 8.35 -5.78
N VAL A 16 -6.75 7.05 -6.11
CA VAL A 16 -8.02 6.29 -6.10
C VAL A 16 -8.48 5.93 -4.67
N GLU A 17 -7.79 6.43 -3.65
CA GLU A 17 -7.86 5.89 -2.30
C GLU A 17 -8.33 6.91 -1.24
N ASN A 18 -8.82 8.09 -1.62
CA ASN A 18 -9.51 8.98 -0.66
C ASN A 18 -10.89 8.41 -0.28
N GLY A 19 -10.89 7.29 0.46
CA GLY A 19 -12.09 6.70 1.07
C GLY A 19 -12.29 5.21 0.86
N LEU A 20 -11.41 4.50 0.13
CA LEU A 20 -11.53 3.05 -0.01
C LEU A 20 -10.94 2.34 1.22
N ASP A 21 -11.80 2.07 2.19
CA ASP A 21 -11.50 1.14 3.27
C ASP A 21 -11.72 -0.29 2.77
N ILE A 22 -10.65 -1.09 2.68
CA ILE A 22 -10.71 -2.46 2.15
C ILE A 22 -10.40 -3.44 3.28
N PRO A 23 -11.37 -3.72 4.16
CA PRO A 23 -11.15 -4.57 5.33
C PRO A 23 -10.71 -6.00 4.97
N ASN A 24 -11.05 -6.47 3.76
CA ASN A 24 -10.71 -7.80 3.26
C ASN A 24 -9.28 -7.90 2.69
N ALA A 25 -8.61 -6.78 2.41
CA ALA A 25 -7.24 -6.80 1.92
C ALA A 25 -6.24 -7.02 3.06
N ASN A 26 -5.37 -8.02 2.90
CA ASN A 26 -4.31 -8.35 3.87
C ASN A 26 -2.91 -7.95 3.39
N THR A 27 -2.74 -7.63 2.11
CA THR A 27 -1.45 -7.37 1.51
C THR A 27 -1.52 -6.12 0.64
N ILE A 28 -0.58 -5.20 0.85
CA ILE A 28 -0.37 -4.04 -0.01
C ILE A 28 1.04 -4.06 -0.57
N ILE A 29 1.17 -3.68 -1.84
CA ILE A 29 2.45 -3.49 -2.52
C ILE A 29 2.48 -2.04 -2.99
N ILE A 30 3.40 -1.25 -2.44
CA ILE A 30 3.58 0.15 -2.80
C ILE A 30 4.80 0.23 -3.71
N ASN A 31 4.56 0.57 -4.98
CA ASN A 31 5.63 0.80 -5.93
C ASN A 31 6.21 2.21 -5.77
N GLU A 32 7.50 2.37 -6.04
CA GLU A 32 8.22 3.65 -5.88
C GLU A 32 8.01 4.27 -4.50
N ALA A 33 8.09 3.46 -3.43
CA ALA A 33 7.75 3.86 -2.07
C ALA A 33 8.61 5.03 -1.54
N GLN A 34 9.78 5.26 -2.12
CA GLN A 34 10.65 6.40 -1.80
C GLN A 34 10.07 7.77 -2.21
N ASN A 35 9.07 7.79 -3.09
CA ASN A 35 8.41 9.03 -3.50
C ASN A 35 7.30 9.47 -2.54
N PHE A 36 7.05 8.71 -1.47
CA PHE A 36 6.01 8.99 -0.48
C PHE A 36 6.61 9.47 0.84
N GLY A 37 5.89 10.39 1.50
CA GLY A 37 6.24 10.78 2.86
C GLY A 37 5.99 9.63 3.84
N LEU A 38 6.72 9.62 4.96
CA LEU A 38 6.54 8.62 6.02
C LEU A 38 5.08 8.56 6.53
N SER A 39 4.43 9.71 6.65
CA SER A 39 3.04 9.82 7.06
C SER A 39 2.09 9.16 6.05
N ASP A 40 2.34 9.32 4.75
CA ASP A 40 1.53 8.72 3.68
C ASP A 40 1.70 7.19 3.70
N LEU A 41 2.95 6.71 3.75
CA LEU A 41 3.25 5.28 3.87
C LEU A 41 2.59 4.67 5.12
N HIS A 42 2.59 5.40 6.23
CA HIS A 42 1.92 4.97 7.46
C HIS A 42 0.41 4.86 7.29
N GLN A 43 -0.23 5.82 6.62
CA GLN A 43 -1.66 5.80 6.34
C GLN A 43 -2.03 4.66 5.38
N LEU A 44 -1.27 4.49 4.28
CA LEU A 44 -1.44 3.41 3.31
C LEU A 44 -1.33 2.04 3.98
N ARG A 45 -0.31 1.85 4.83
CA ARG A 45 -0.15 0.63 5.63
C ARG A 45 -1.37 0.34 6.51
N GLY A 46 -2.02 1.37 7.03
CA GLY A 46 -3.21 1.25 7.89
C GLY A 46 -4.50 0.84 7.16
N ARG A 47 -4.49 0.79 5.82
CA ARG A 47 -5.64 0.37 5.00
C ARG A 47 -5.75 -1.14 4.83
N VAL A 48 -4.71 -1.89 5.18
CA VAL A 48 -4.71 -3.37 5.15
C VAL A 48 -4.60 -3.96 6.56
N GLY A 49 -5.03 -5.22 6.71
CA GLY A 49 -4.84 -5.96 7.96
C GLY A 49 -5.86 -5.66 9.06
N ARG A 50 -7.10 -5.37 8.67
CA ARG A 50 -8.23 -5.19 9.61
C ARG A 50 -8.88 -6.51 10.05
N SER A 51 -8.34 -7.65 9.63
CA SER A 51 -8.82 -8.98 10.01
C SER A 51 -7.87 -9.63 11.02
N ASN A 52 -8.30 -10.75 11.63
CA ASN A 52 -7.46 -11.53 12.56
C ASN A 52 -6.37 -12.37 11.86
N ARG A 53 -5.97 -11.97 10.64
CA ARG A 53 -4.94 -12.66 9.84
C ARG A 53 -3.74 -11.73 9.73
N LYS A 54 -2.54 -12.32 9.75
CA LYS A 54 -1.30 -11.56 9.55
C LYS A 54 -1.34 -10.84 8.19
N ALA A 55 -1.07 -9.54 8.23
CA ALA A 55 -1.01 -8.69 7.05
C ALA A 55 0.43 -8.36 6.68
N PHE A 56 0.64 -8.01 5.41
CA PHE A 56 1.96 -7.68 4.86
C PHE A 56 1.92 -6.36 4.09
N CYS A 57 2.99 -5.59 4.21
CA CYS A 57 3.20 -4.37 3.45
C CYS A 57 4.59 -4.45 2.81
N TYR A 58 4.61 -4.42 1.48
CA TYR A 58 5.85 -4.44 0.69
C TYR A 58 6.07 -3.06 0.10
N LEU A 59 7.20 -2.45 0.48
CA LEU A 59 7.66 -1.18 -0.04
C LEU A 59 8.71 -1.45 -1.10
N LEU A 60 8.39 -1.21 -2.37
CA LEU A 60 9.32 -1.39 -3.47
C LEU A 60 10.00 -0.05 -3.74
N CYS A 61 11.33 -0.05 -3.63
CA CYS A 61 12.17 1.11 -3.91
C CYS A 61 13.26 0.69 -4.91
N PRO A 62 13.80 1.62 -5.71
CA PRO A 62 15.00 1.37 -6.50
C PRO A 62 16.19 1.09 -5.57
N SER A 63 17.27 0.54 -6.14
CA SER A 63 18.45 0.16 -5.36
C SER A 63 18.96 1.33 -4.52
N MET A 64 19.48 1.05 -3.32
CA MET A 64 19.98 2.07 -2.38
C MET A 64 20.92 3.10 -3.02
N HIS A 65 21.71 2.71 -4.02
CA HIS A 65 22.64 3.60 -4.74
C HIS A 65 21.94 4.69 -5.57
N LEU A 66 20.66 4.49 -5.92
CA LEU A 66 19.84 5.43 -6.70
C LEU A 66 18.92 6.27 -5.80
N LEU A 67 18.91 6.03 -4.49
CA LEU A 67 18.13 6.81 -3.55
C LEU A 67 18.87 8.10 -3.23
N ALA A 68 18.11 9.20 -3.10
CA ALA A 68 18.67 10.44 -2.60
C ALA A 68 19.23 10.23 -1.18
N PRO A 69 20.37 10.84 -0.81
CA PRO A 69 21.03 10.61 0.47
C PRO A 69 20.15 10.90 1.69
N ASP A 70 19.13 11.76 1.55
CA ASP A 70 18.21 12.13 2.61
C ASP A 70 16.78 12.28 2.05
N ALA A 71 15.85 11.53 2.65
CA ALA A 71 14.41 11.78 2.67
C ALA A 71 13.94 11.74 4.13
#